data_AF-W3WSG9-F1
#
_entry.id   AF-W3WSG9-F1
#
_cell.length_a   1.000
_cell.length_b   1.000
_cell.length_c   1.000
_cell.angle_alpha   90.00
_cell.angle_beta   90.00
_cell.angle_gamma   90.00
#
_symmetry.space_group_name_H-M   'P 1'
#
loop_
_entity.id
_entity.type
_entity.pdbx_description
1 polymer ?
#
loop_
_entity_poly.entity_id
_entity_poly.type
_entity_poly.pdbx_seq_one_letter_code
_entity_poly.pdbx_strand_id
1 'polypeptide(L)'
;MSYSEKNRIGVQIGKRADLAAHQTLAIFGCGPIGLITAAVGHAYSARKIVAFDISPSRVDFAKKYISPLTGKPIIDHVFHIDPIPSAPPPTKTNGFHVESNDATLGDSEANGGDHAQTEGDRRWECARQRMLDIIEQCGFNTEGGVDRVIEASGAEDAMLHGVAICKQGGIYLQVGLGHVQTHVFPTIAVTNKELDIRGITRYTASCFPSAIDMLARGVVDLRPLITAIIPLSRAKDAFEAVASGKELKVIIKNQEV
;
A
#
# COMPACT_ATOMS: atom_id res chain seq x y z
N MET A 1 -17.63 -16.93 12.48
CA MET A 1 -17.04 -17.56 11.27
C MET A 1 -16.56 -16.54 10.23
N SER A 2 -17.27 -15.42 9.96
CA SER A 2 -16.84 -14.45 8.92
C SER A 2 -15.50 -13.74 9.19
N TYR A 3 -15.17 -13.43 10.45
CA TYR A 3 -13.96 -12.69 10.82
C TYR A 3 -12.66 -13.46 10.61
N SER A 4 -12.67 -14.77 10.89
CA SER A 4 -11.48 -15.61 10.79
C SER A 4 -10.98 -15.71 9.35
N GLU A 5 -11.88 -15.78 8.36
CA GLU A 5 -11.48 -15.84 6.95
C GLU A 5 -10.80 -14.57 6.46
N LYS A 6 -11.31 -13.41 6.89
CA LYS A 6 -10.71 -12.12 6.53
C LYS A 6 -9.40 -11.89 7.27
N ASN A 7 -9.26 -12.32 8.51
CA ASN A 7 -7.96 -12.22 9.18
C ASN A 7 -6.90 -13.15 8.55
N ARG A 8 -7.30 -14.29 7.98
CA ARG A 8 -6.37 -15.21 7.29
C ARG A 8 -5.64 -14.58 6.11
N ILE A 9 -6.30 -13.70 5.35
CA ILE A 9 -5.59 -13.01 4.25
C ILE A 9 -4.53 -12.05 4.80
N GLY A 10 -4.81 -11.32 5.89
CA GLY A 10 -3.81 -10.50 6.55
C GLY A 10 -2.60 -11.30 7.04
N VAL A 11 -2.83 -12.46 7.66
CA VAL A 11 -1.76 -13.37 8.09
C VAL A 11 -0.96 -13.91 6.90
N GLN A 12 -1.62 -14.29 5.81
CA GLN A 12 -0.91 -14.75 4.60
C GLN A 12 -0.09 -13.61 3.97
N ILE A 13 -0.63 -12.40 3.93
CA ILE A 13 0.09 -11.20 3.46
C ILE A 13 1.36 -11.03 4.30
N GLY A 14 1.25 -11.05 5.62
CA GLY A 14 2.43 -10.91 6.48
C GLY A 14 3.46 -12.02 6.29
N LYS A 15 3.03 -13.27 6.06
CA LYS A 15 3.97 -14.35 5.72
C LYS A 15 4.64 -14.15 4.36
N ARG A 16 3.91 -13.73 3.32
CA ARG A 16 4.46 -13.57 1.96
C ARG A 16 5.34 -12.34 1.81
N ALA A 17 4.98 -11.27 2.51
CA ALA A 17 5.81 -10.09 2.65
C ALA A 17 6.99 -10.31 3.61
N ASP A 18 7.08 -11.44 4.32
CA ASP A 18 8.11 -11.67 5.34
C ASP A 18 8.15 -10.50 6.34
N LEU A 19 6.97 -10.15 6.88
CA LEU A 19 6.82 -9.13 7.90
C LEU A 19 7.38 -9.63 9.23
N ALA A 20 8.32 -8.87 9.77
CA ALA A 20 8.93 -9.09 11.06
C ALA A 20 8.83 -7.84 11.93
N ALA A 21 9.07 -8.02 13.24
CA ALA A 21 9.12 -6.92 14.18
C ALA A 21 10.18 -5.87 13.76
N HIS A 22 9.93 -4.62 14.14
CA HIS A 22 10.78 -3.46 13.86
C HIS A 22 10.91 -3.02 12.39
N GLN A 23 10.29 -3.74 11.45
CA GLN A 23 10.24 -3.33 10.05
C GLN A 23 9.24 -2.19 9.83
N THR A 24 9.51 -1.39 8.81
CA THR A 24 8.64 -0.34 8.29
C THR A 24 7.78 -0.88 7.14
N LEU A 25 6.54 -0.41 7.07
CA LEU A 25 5.51 -0.97 6.19
C LEU A 25 4.76 0.14 5.46
N ALA A 26 4.74 0.11 4.13
CA ALA A 26 3.83 0.90 3.31
C ALA A 26 2.66 0.06 2.79
N ILE A 27 1.46 0.62 2.85
CA ILE A 27 0.23 -0.02 2.35
C ILE A 27 -0.44 0.92 1.35
N PHE A 28 -0.53 0.49 0.09
CA PHE A 28 -1.26 1.21 -0.93
C PHE A 28 -2.66 0.62 -1.09
N GLY A 29 -3.68 1.41 -0.74
CA GLY A 29 -5.09 1.02 -0.69
C GLY A 29 -5.57 0.79 0.75
N CYS A 30 -6.35 1.73 1.27
CA CYS A 30 -7.03 1.70 2.57
C CYS A 30 -8.44 1.07 2.49
N GLY A 31 -8.63 0.12 1.57
CA GLY A 31 -9.81 -0.76 1.57
C GLY A 31 -9.72 -1.85 2.65
N PRO A 32 -10.66 -2.80 2.69
CA PRO A 32 -10.68 -3.86 3.70
C PRO A 32 -9.36 -4.65 3.79
N ILE A 33 -8.76 -4.99 2.64
CA ILE A 33 -7.50 -5.76 2.60
C ILE A 33 -6.33 -4.97 3.18
N GLY A 34 -6.17 -3.71 2.80
CA GLY A 34 -5.11 -2.86 3.35
C GLY A 34 -5.30 -2.58 4.84
N LEU A 35 -6.52 -2.32 5.29
CA LEU A 35 -6.81 -2.09 6.72
C LEU A 35 -6.58 -3.35 7.57
N ILE A 36 -6.98 -4.53 7.08
CA ILE A 36 -6.65 -5.81 7.72
C ILE A 36 -5.12 -6.00 7.78
N THR A 37 -4.42 -5.66 6.69
CA THR A 37 -2.96 -5.75 6.62
C THR A 37 -2.29 -4.82 7.63
N ALA A 38 -2.78 -3.59 7.78
CA ALA A 38 -2.29 -2.66 8.79
C ALA A 38 -2.46 -3.22 10.21
N ALA A 39 -3.65 -3.77 10.51
CA ALA A 39 -3.91 -4.37 11.82
C ALA A 39 -3.00 -5.58 12.11
N VAL A 40 -2.78 -6.46 11.13
CA VAL A 40 -1.87 -7.60 11.26
C VAL A 40 -0.41 -7.15 11.35
N GLY A 41 0.02 -6.19 10.54
CA GLY A 41 1.36 -5.61 10.60
C GLY A 41 1.65 -4.96 11.95
N HIS A 42 0.67 -4.25 12.51
CA HIS A 42 0.75 -3.70 13.87
C HIS A 42 0.85 -4.80 14.93
N ALA A 43 0.05 -5.87 14.82
CA ALA A 43 0.14 -7.03 15.70
C ALA A 43 1.48 -7.78 15.58
N TYR A 44 2.13 -7.72 14.41
CA TYR A 44 3.50 -8.19 14.19
C TYR A 44 4.59 -7.20 14.64
N SER A 45 4.21 -6.09 15.26
CA SER A 45 5.13 -5.07 15.77
C SER A 45 5.97 -4.39 14.68
N ALA A 46 5.34 -4.13 13.51
CA ALA A 46 5.91 -3.19 12.55
C ALA A 46 6.21 -1.86 13.26
N ARG A 47 7.43 -1.33 13.08
CA ARG A 47 7.91 -0.11 13.74
C ARG A 47 7.12 1.13 13.33
N LYS A 48 6.78 1.21 12.05
CA LYS A 48 6.05 2.33 11.46
C LYS A 48 5.25 1.83 10.26
N ILE A 49 3.96 2.19 10.22
CA ILE A 49 3.04 1.87 9.13
C ILE A 49 2.60 3.17 8.47
N VAL A 50 2.78 3.25 7.16
CA VAL A 50 2.30 4.36 6.33
C VAL A 50 1.29 3.82 5.33
N ALA A 51 0.20 4.55 5.10
CA ALA A 51 -0.85 4.10 4.19
C ALA A 51 -1.29 5.19 3.21
N PHE A 52 -1.72 4.76 2.03
CA PHE A 52 -2.09 5.62 0.92
C PHE A 52 -3.43 5.19 0.35
N ASP A 53 -4.30 6.14 -0.02
CA ASP A 53 -5.52 5.85 -0.80
C ASP A 53 -5.92 7.09 -1.61
N ILE A 54 -6.65 6.88 -2.70
CA ILE A 54 -7.23 7.95 -3.54
C ILE A 54 -8.59 8.43 -3.02
N SER A 55 -9.19 7.69 -2.08
CA SER A 55 -10.51 7.99 -1.54
C SER A 55 -10.37 8.74 -0.22
N PRO A 56 -10.83 10.00 -0.14
CA PRO A 56 -10.79 10.78 1.10
C PRO A 56 -11.48 10.07 2.27
N SER A 57 -12.64 9.44 2.03
CA SER A 57 -13.36 8.71 3.06
C SER A 57 -12.60 7.51 3.62
N ARG A 58 -11.80 6.82 2.78
CA ARG A 58 -10.96 5.69 3.25
C ARG A 58 -9.75 6.18 4.02
N VAL A 59 -9.15 7.29 3.59
CA VAL A 59 -8.09 7.99 4.34
C VAL A 59 -8.58 8.39 5.72
N ASP A 60 -9.75 9.01 5.81
CA ASP A 60 -10.34 9.44 7.08
C ASP A 60 -10.67 8.27 8.01
N PHE A 61 -11.14 7.16 7.45
CA PHE A 61 -11.33 5.93 8.23
C PHE A 61 -10.00 5.39 8.75
N ALA A 62 -9.00 5.26 7.87
CA ALA A 62 -7.69 4.70 8.22
C ALA A 62 -7.00 5.48 9.36
N LYS A 63 -7.10 6.82 9.36
CA LYS A 63 -6.59 7.69 10.45
C LYS A 63 -7.24 7.40 11.80
N LYS A 64 -8.51 6.98 11.79
CA LYS A 64 -9.32 6.71 12.99
C LYS A 64 -9.31 5.25 13.39
N TYR A 65 -8.58 4.38 12.70
CA TYR A 65 -8.57 2.96 13.00
C TYR A 65 -7.60 2.69 14.16
N ILE A 66 -8.17 2.40 15.33
CA ILE A 66 -7.44 2.34 16.60
C ILE A 66 -6.99 0.92 16.94
N SER A 67 -5.78 0.82 17.47
CA SER A 67 -5.23 -0.41 18.01
C SER A 67 -5.91 -0.78 19.33
N PRO A 68 -6.46 -2.00 19.46
CA PRO A 68 -7.01 -2.46 20.73
C PRO A 68 -5.95 -2.62 21.82
N LEU A 69 -4.66 -2.69 21.45
CA LEU A 69 -3.55 -2.87 22.39
C LEU A 69 -3.04 -1.56 22.98
N THR A 70 -2.99 -0.51 22.17
CA THR A 70 -2.34 0.76 22.55
C THR A 70 -3.31 1.92 22.73
N GLY A 71 -4.55 1.79 22.25
CA GLY A 71 -5.52 2.90 22.19
C GLY A 71 -5.12 4.02 21.22
N LYS A 72 -4.08 3.81 20.42
CA LYS A 72 -3.56 4.77 19.42
C LYS A 72 -3.90 4.31 18.00
N PRO A 73 -3.83 5.19 16.98
CA PRO A 73 -3.96 4.79 15.59
C PRO A 73 -3.02 3.63 15.23
N ILE A 74 -3.52 2.67 14.45
CA ILE A 74 -2.75 1.54 13.91
C ILE A 74 -1.72 2.02 12.88
N ILE A 75 -2.08 3.06 12.12
CA ILE A 75 -1.28 3.60 11.02
C ILE A 75 -0.72 4.95 11.46
N ASP A 76 0.60 5.12 11.37
CA ASP A 76 1.30 6.32 11.83
C ASP A 76 1.06 7.51 10.90
N HIS A 77 1.08 7.28 9.58
CA HIS A 77 0.82 8.31 8.59
C HIS A 77 -0.14 7.79 7.51
N VAL A 78 -1.18 8.57 7.20
CA VAL A 78 -2.14 8.23 6.15
C VAL A 78 -2.25 9.39 5.18
N PHE A 79 -1.98 9.12 3.91
CA PHE A 79 -1.96 10.10 2.84
C PHE A 79 -3.10 9.87 1.85
N HIS A 80 -3.75 10.96 1.47
CA HIS A 80 -4.51 11.01 0.23
C HIS A 80 -3.52 11.20 -0.91
N ILE A 81 -3.58 10.35 -1.94
CA ILE A 81 -2.71 10.47 -3.12
C ILE A 81 -3.56 10.69 -4.36
N ASP A 82 -3.18 11.67 -5.17
CA ASP A 82 -3.83 11.89 -6.46
C ASP A 82 -3.25 10.95 -7.53
N PRO A 83 -3.99 10.63 -8.59
CA PRO A 83 -3.44 9.92 -9.74
C PRO A 83 -2.20 10.62 -10.31
N ILE A 84 -1.28 9.84 -10.86
CA ILE A 84 -0.11 10.36 -11.58
C ILE A 84 -0.61 10.96 -12.90
N PRO A 85 -0.26 12.22 -13.23
CA PRO A 85 -0.68 12.85 -14.48
C PRO A 85 -0.26 12.02 -15.70
N SER A 86 -1.18 11.87 -16.65
CA SER A 86 -0.98 11.12 -17.90
C SER A 86 -0.48 11.97 -19.07
N ALA A 87 -0.25 13.27 -18.85
CA ALA A 87 0.19 14.23 -19.86
C ALA A 87 1.46 14.95 -19.38
N PRO A 88 2.35 15.37 -20.28
CA PRO A 88 3.54 16.12 -19.88
C PRO A 88 3.15 17.44 -19.22
N PRO A 89 3.87 17.90 -18.18
CA PRO A 89 3.67 19.24 -17.66
C PRO A 89 3.92 20.27 -18.77
N PRO A 90 3.21 21.42 -18.79
CA PRO A 90 3.43 22.44 -19.80
C PRO A 90 4.90 22.90 -19.74
N THR A 91 5.58 22.88 -20.89
CA THR A 91 6.97 23.33 -21.02
C THR A 91 7.08 24.82 -20.66
N LYS A 92 7.72 25.14 -19.54
CA LYS A 92 8.20 26.50 -19.29
C LYS A 92 9.51 26.69 -20.04
N THR A 93 9.48 27.37 -21.18
CA THR A 93 10.70 27.82 -21.87
C THR A 93 11.31 28.98 -21.10
N ASN A 94 12.31 28.73 -20.26
CA ASN A 94 13.19 29.78 -19.75
C ASN A 94 14.65 29.34 -19.96
N GLY A 95 15.30 29.97 -20.93
CA GLY A 95 16.72 29.77 -21.20
C GLY A 95 17.57 30.41 -20.12
N PHE A 96 18.42 29.61 -19.48
CA PHE A 96 19.61 30.07 -18.76
C PHE A 96 20.68 28.98 -18.83
N HIS A 97 21.83 29.32 -19.41
CA HIS A 97 23.07 28.55 -19.31
C HIS A 97 23.72 28.81 -17.95
N VAL A 98 24.18 27.76 -17.27
CA VAL A 98 25.16 27.87 -16.17
C VAL A 98 26.21 26.77 -16.36
N GLU A 99 27.48 27.20 -16.31
CA GLU A 99 28.68 26.38 -16.46
C GLU A 99 28.90 25.45 -15.25
N SER A 100 29.49 24.29 -15.54
CA SER A 100 29.85 23.23 -14.60
C SER A 100 31.18 23.51 -13.88
N ASN A 101 31.27 23.20 -12.59
CA ASN A 101 32.51 22.81 -11.93
C ASN A 101 32.25 21.82 -10.77
N ASP A 102 33.28 21.03 -10.48
CA ASP A 102 33.27 19.61 -10.12
C ASP A 102 33.32 19.27 -8.60
N ALA A 103 33.07 17.98 -8.33
CA ALA A 103 33.52 17.12 -7.23
C ALA A 103 32.68 16.99 -5.94
N THR A 104 31.82 15.95 -5.92
CA THR A 104 31.69 15.00 -4.79
C THR A 104 31.15 13.65 -5.32
N LEU A 105 31.70 12.55 -4.82
CA LEU A 105 31.38 11.17 -5.24
C LEU A 105 29.89 10.87 -5.03
N GLY A 106 29.14 10.74 -6.13
CA GLY A 106 27.73 10.39 -6.15
C GLY A 106 27.41 9.58 -7.40
N ASP A 107 26.52 8.60 -7.27
CA ASP A 107 26.16 7.60 -8.26
C ASP A 107 26.09 8.19 -9.68
N SER A 108 27.05 7.81 -10.52
CA SER A 108 26.95 8.02 -11.95
C SER A 108 25.81 7.14 -12.44
N GLU A 109 24.61 7.70 -12.52
CA GLU A 109 23.55 7.17 -13.37
C GLU A 109 24.21 6.88 -14.72
N ALA A 110 24.06 5.64 -15.18
CA ALA A 110 24.38 5.30 -16.55
C ALA A 110 23.47 6.13 -17.45
N ASN A 111 23.92 7.34 -17.77
CA ASN A 111 23.27 8.25 -18.70
C ASN A 111 23.55 7.69 -20.10
N GLY A 112 22.86 6.61 -20.42
CA GLY A 112 22.97 5.86 -21.66
C GLY A 112 21.87 6.27 -22.62
N GLY A 113 22.24 7.15 -23.56
CA GLY A 113 21.53 7.32 -24.83
C GLY A 113 20.58 8.51 -24.90
N ASP A 114 20.68 9.23 -26.02
CA ASP A 114 19.85 10.34 -26.48
C ASP A 114 18.40 9.88 -26.80
N HIS A 115 17.74 9.23 -25.85
CA HIS A 115 16.42 8.64 -26.01
C HIS A 115 15.34 9.65 -25.59
N ALA A 116 14.36 9.86 -26.48
CA ALA A 116 13.21 10.70 -26.19
C ALA A 116 12.44 10.18 -24.95
N GLN A 117 12.14 11.07 -24.02
CA GLN A 117 11.47 10.75 -22.76
C GLN A 117 10.09 10.12 -23.02
N THR A 118 9.88 8.89 -22.55
CA THR A 118 8.63 8.15 -22.70
C THR A 118 7.58 8.61 -21.67
N GLU A 119 6.32 8.17 -21.84
CA GLU A 119 5.29 8.31 -20.80
C GLU A 119 5.67 7.56 -19.52
N GLY A 120 6.32 6.40 -19.66
CA GLY A 120 6.80 5.62 -18.54
C GLY A 120 7.83 6.37 -17.70
N ASP A 121 8.79 7.04 -18.36
CA ASP A 121 9.82 7.82 -17.69
C ASP A 121 9.21 8.98 -16.88
N ARG A 122 8.24 9.69 -17.47
CA ARG A 122 7.53 10.79 -16.80
C ARG A 122 6.73 10.32 -15.59
N ARG A 123 5.99 9.21 -15.73
CA ARG A 123 5.18 8.64 -14.64
C ARG A 123 6.06 8.10 -13.52
N TRP A 124 7.15 7.42 -13.86
CA TRP A 124 8.13 6.95 -12.89
C TRP A 124 8.76 8.10 -12.11
N GLU A 125 9.19 9.15 -12.80
CA GLU A 125 9.82 10.30 -12.15
C GLU A 125 8.86 11.04 -11.21
N CYS A 126 7.60 11.20 -11.63
CA CYS A 126 6.55 11.76 -10.77
C CYS A 126 6.34 10.90 -9.51
N ALA A 127 6.26 9.58 -9.66
CA ALA A 127 6.12 8.66 -8.53
C ALA A 127 7.33 8.72 -7.58
N ARG A 128 8.56 8.76 -8.15
CA ARG A 128 9.82 8.84 -7.41
C ARG A 128 9.87 10.11 -6.57
N GLN A 129 9.64 11.27 -7.18
CA GLN A 129 9.68 12.55 -6.48
C GLN A 129 8.64 12.61 -5.37
N ARG A 130 7.40 12.20 -5.64
CA ARG A 130 6.34 12.22 -4.64
C ARG A 130 6.66 11.31 -3.44
N MET A 131 7.27 10.15 -3.68
CA MET A 131 7.66 9.27 -2.58
C MET A 131 8.83 9.83 -1.79
N LEU A 132 9.79 10.50 -2.42
CA LEU A 132 10.87 11.20 -1.69
C LEU A 132 10.31 12.24 -0.71
N ASP A 133 9.35 13.05 -1.15
CA ASP A 133 8.70 14.05 -0.28
C ASP A 133 7.98 13.38 0.90
N ILE A 134 7.32 12.24 0.68
CA ILE A 134 6.65 11.47 1.73
C ILE A 134 7.65 10.83 2.69
N ILE A 135 8.78 10.34 2.17
CA ILE A 135 9.84 9.73 2.97
C ILE A 135 10.40 10.73 3.97
N GLU A 136 10.65 11.96 3.50
CA GLU A 136 11.06 13.09 4.33
C GLU A 136 9.98 13.43 5.38
N GLN A 137 8.72 13.60 4.96
CA GLN A 137 7.59 13.91 5.87
C GLN A 137 7.39 12.86 6.96
N CYS A 138 7.62 11.58 6.63
CA CYS A 138 7.52 10.48 7.59
C CYS A 138 8.74 10.35 8.50
N GLY A 139 9.83 11.08 8.24
CA GLY A 139 11.08 11.00 8.97
C GLY A 139 11.70 9.60 8.91
N PHE A 140 11.64 8.94 7.74
CA PHE A 140 12.44 7.73 7.51
C PHE A 140 13.92 8.13 7.36
N ASN A 141 14.85 7.31 7.86
CA ASN A 141 16.28 7.61 7.95
C ASN A 141 17.18 6.63 7.17
N THR A 142 18.34 7.17 6.74
CA THR A 142 19.53 6.68 5.98
C THR A 142 19.41 5.72 4.78
N GLU A 143 18.39 4.86 4.68
CA GLU A 143 18.19 3.99 3.49
C GLU A 143 17.00 4.41 2.63
N GLY A 144 16.37 5.54 2.97
CA GLY A 144 15.47 6.29 2.09
C GLY A 144 14.08 5.69 1.84
N GLY A 145 13.64 4.62 2.51
CA GLY A 145 12.35 3.99 2.19
C GLY A 145 11.80 3.04 3.27
N VAL A 146 10.82 2.21 2.88
CA VAL A 146 10.22 1.18 3.75
C VAL A 146 10.74 -0.22 3.45
N ASP A 147 10.81 -1.07 4.47
CA ASP A 147 11.27 -2.47 4.34
C ASP A 147 10.29 -3.32 3.53
N ARG A 148 8.99 -3.05 3.67
CA ARG A 148 7.90 -3.85 3.12
C ARG A 148 6.84 -2.96 2.48
N VAL A 149 6.42 -3.31 1.27
CA VAL A 149 5.34 -2.65 0.54
C VAL A 149 4.23 -3.64 0.25
N ILE A 150 2.99 -3.27 0.55
CA ILE A 150 1.79 -4.04 0.22
C ILE A 150 0.94 -3.20 -0.72
N GLU A 151 0.89 -3.60 -1.98
CA GLU A 151 0.00 -3.01 -2.97
C GLU A 151 -1.34 -3.74 -2.93
N ALA A 152 -2.38 -3.09 -2.39
CA ALA A 152 -3.72 -3.65 -2.17
C ALA A 152 -4.82 -2.90 -2.93
N SER A 153 -4.47 -1.94 -3.79
CA SER A 153 -5.40 -1.17 -4.61
C SER A 153 -5.61 -1.77 -6.00
N GLY A 154 -4.57 -2.41 -6.57
CA GLY A 154 -4.55 -2.89 -7.96
C GLY A 154 -4.28 -1.78 -8.98
N ALA A 155 -3.99 -0.56 -8.55
CA ALA A 155 -3.70 0.55 -9.45
C ALA A 155 -2.22 0.58 -9.86
N GLU A 156 -1.95 0.88 -11.13
CA GLU A 156 -0.59 1.01 -11.66
C GLU A 156 0.20 2.13 -10.97
N ASP A 157 -0.45 3.27 -10.69
CA ASP A 157 0.17 4.37 -9.94
C ASP A 157 0.62 3.92 -8.54
N ALA A 158 -0.18 3.11 -7.86
CA ALA A 158 0.17 2.55 -6.56
C ALA A 158 1.35 1.58 -6.65
N MET A 159 1.47 0.82 -7.74
CA MET A 159 2.65 0.00 -8.01
C MET A 159 3.90 0.87 -8.21
N LEU A 160 3.82 1.93 -9.01
CA LEU A 160 4.96 2.85 -9.23
C LEU A 160 5.41 3.51 -7.92
N HIS A 161 4.46 4.06 -7.15
CA HIS A 161 4.75 4.61 -5.83
C HIS A 161 5.31 3.55 -4.88
N GLY A 162 4.78 2.33 -4.93
CA GLY A 162 5.24 1.21 -4.12
C GLY A 162 6.69 0.84 -4.41
N VAL A 163 7.09 0.72 -5.67
CA VAL A 163 8.49 0.49 -6.04
C VAL A 163 9.38 1.68 -5.66
N ALA A 164 8.87 2.91 -5.81
CA ALA A 164 9.60 4.13 -5.46
C ALA A 164 9.87 4.25 -3.94
N ILE A 165 8.90 3.96 -3.07
CA ILE A 165 9.06 4.05 -1.61
C ILE A 165 9.76 2.84 -0.99
N CYS A 166 9.79 1.69 -1.68
CA CYS A 166 10.50 0.51 -1.20
C CYS A 166 11.99 0.81 -1.10
N LYS A 167 12.61 0.52 0.04
CA LYS A 167 14.05 0.67 0.21
C LYS A 167 14.83 -0.41 -0.55
N GLN A 168 16.14 -0.22 -0.70
CA GLN A 168 17.02 -1.25 -1.27
C GLN A 168 16.99 -2.55 -0.45
N GLY A 169 16.93 -3.70 -1.10
CA GLY A 169 16.72 -5.02 -0.50
C GLY A 169 15.32 -5.25 0.09
N GLY A 170 14.38 -4.33 -0.18
CA GLY A 170 13.01 -4.41 0.31
C GLY A 170 12.14 -5.42 -0.44
N ILE A 171 10.99 -5.75 0.13
CA ILE A 171 9.99 -6.65 -0.48
C ILE A 171 8.76 -5.85 -0.88
N TYR A 172 8.37 -5.96 -2.14
CA TYR A 172 7.10 -5.47 -2.66
C TYR A 172 6.16 -6.65 -2.89
N LEU A 173 4.95 -6.60 -2.33
CA LEU A 173 3.93 -7.63 -2.48
C LEU A 173 2.71 -7.08 -3.23
N GLN A 174 2.47 -7.63 -4.42
CA GLN A 174 1.26 -7.40 -5.21
C GLN A 174 0.09 -8.21 -4.65
N VAL A 175 -0.91 -7.54 -4.09
CA VAL A 175 -2.14 -8.13 -3.54
C VAL A 175 -3.39 -7.68 -4.29
N GLY A 176 -3.43 -6.41 -4.66
CA GLY A 176 -4.54 -5.80 -5.40
C GLY A 176 -4.73 -6.45 -6.76
N LEU A 177 -5.98 -6.55 -7.19
CA LEU A 177 -6.33 -7.07 -8.51
C LEU A 177 -6.52 -5.89 -9.45
N GLY A 178 -5.51 -5.67 -10.28
CA GLY A 178 -5.50 -4.63 -11.31
C GLY A 178 -5.83 -5.16 -12.70
N HIS A 179 -5.50 -4.34 -13.70
CA HIS A 179 -5.48 -4.77 -15.09
C HIS A 179 -4.50 -5.95 -15.29
N VAL A 180 -4.72 -6.77 -16.33
CA VAL A 180 -3.91 -7.98 -16.58
C VAL A 180 -2.42 -7.70 -16.84
N GLN A 181 -2.12 -6.48 -17.27
CA GLN A 181 -0.77 -6.00 -17.53
C GLN A 181 -0.65 -4.55 -17.07
N THR A 182 0.54 -4.19 -16.61
CA THR A 182 0.97 -2.80 -16.41
C THR A 182 1.51 -2.23 -17.73
N HIS A 183 1.30 -0.95 -17.97
CA HIS A 183 1.88 -0.19 -19.07
C HIS A 183 3.32 0.23 -18.77
N VAL A 184 3.66 0.40 -17.49
CA VAL A 184 4.96 0.89 -17.04
C VAL A 184 5.47 0.00 -15.92
N PHE A 185 6.64 -0.61 -16.10
CA PHE A 185 7.32 -1.35 -15.04
C PHE A 185 8.74 -0.80 -14.87
N PRO A 186 9.11 -0.27 -13.69
CA PRO A 186 10.38 0.41 -13.48
C PRO A 186 11.53 -0.59 -13.29
N THR A 187 11.86 -1.33 -14.35
CA THR A 187 12.81 -2.46 -14.33
C THR A 187 14.17 -2.10 -13.72
N ILE A 188 14.75 -0.98 -14.14
CA ILE A 188 16.07 -0.55 -13.64
C ILE A 188 16.02 -0.23 -12.14
N ALA A 189 14.95 0.40 -11.66
CA ALA A 189 14.79 0.66 -10.24
C ALA A 189 14.64 -0.62 -9.42
N VAL A 190 13.89 -1.61 -9.93
CA VAL A 190 13.75 -2.93 -9.31
C VAL A 190 15.11 -3.63 -9.20
N THR A 191 15.91 -3.59 -10.27
CA THR A 191 17.26 -4.18 -10.28
C THR A 191 18.21 -3.45 -9.34
N ASN A 192 18.31 -2.12 -9.44
CA ASN A 192 19.27 -1.33 -8.64
C ASN A 192 18.96 -1.38 -7.15
N LYS A 193 17.67 -1.46 -6.79
CA LYS A 193 17.24 -1.65 -5.41
C LYS A 193 17.23 -3.11 -4.97
N GLU A 194 17.58 -4.05 -5.84
CA GLU A 194 17.56 -5.49 -5.54
C GLU A 194 16.24 -5.95 -4.90
N LEU A 195 15.11 -5.49 -5.47
CA LEU A 195 13.80 -5.73 -4.86
C LEU A 195 13.31 -7.15 -5.09
N ASP A 196 12.72 -7.69 -4.03
CA ASP A 196 11.92 -8.90 -4.10
C ASP A 196 10.47 -8.54 -4.47
N ILE A 197 10.12 -8.74 -5.74
CA ILE A 197 8.74 -8.55 -6.24
C ILE A 197 7.97 -9.86 -6.11
N ARG A 198 6.93 -9.87 -5.27
CA ARG A 198 6.17 -11.08 -4.95
C ARG A 198 4.69 -10.92 -5.28
N GLY A 199 4.08 -12.03 -5.68
CA GLY A 199 2.63 -12.16 -5.78
C GLY A 199 2.05 -12.98 -4.62
N ILE A 200 0.76 -12.75 -4.36
CA ILE A 200 -0.05 -13.55 -3.45
C ILE A 200 -1.39 -13.88 -4.08
N THR A 201 -1.88 -15.09 -3.80
CA THR A 201 -3.27 -15.44 -4.05
C THR A 201 -3.86 -16.08 -2.80
N ARG A 202 -4.98 -15.53 -2.33
CA ARG A 202 -5.74 -16.04 -1.18
C ARG A 202 -4.83 -16.29 0.04
N TYR A 203 -4.97 -17.45 0.67
CA TYR A 203 -4.26 -17.86 1.87
C TYR A 203 -4.10 -19.38 1.88
N THR A 204 -3.14 -19.86 2.67
CA THR A 204 -2.94 -21.29 2.92
C THR A 204 -3.63 -21.73 4.21
N ALA A 205 -3.79 -23.04 4.40
CA ALA A 205 -4.31 -23.59 5.65
C ALA A 205 -3.43 -23.21 6.87
N SER A 206 -2.13 -23.00 6.65
CA SER A 206 -1.20 -22.60 7.70
C SER A 206 -1.53 -21.27 8.38
N CYS A 207 -2.43 -20.45 7.82
CA CYS A 207 -2.80 -19.16 8.38
C CYS A 207 -3.94 -19.24 9.41
N PHE A 208 -4.66 -20.36 9.50
CA PHE A 208 -5.81 -20.49 10.39
C PHE A 208 -5.46 -20.30 11.88
N PRO A 209 -4.46 -21.01 12.45
CA PRO A 209 -4.21 -20.93 13.89
C PRO A 209 -3.85 -19.50 14.31
N SER A 210 -2.93 -18.85 13.60
CA SER A 210 -2.54 -17.47 13.88
C SER A 210 -3.69 -16.48 13.70
N ALA A 211 -4.52 -16.64 12.67
CA ALA A 211 -5.64 -15.75 12.43
C ALA A 211 -6.71 -15.83 13.53
N ILE A 212 -6.98 -17.03 14.05
CA ILE A 212 -7.91 -17.24 15.16
C ILE A 212 -7.31 -16.72 16.47
N ASP A 213 -6.04 -17.05 16.75
CA ASP A 213 -5.31 -16.61 17.95
C ASP A 213 -5.31 -15.07 18.08
N MET A 214 -5.01 -14.37 16.99
CA MET A 214 -4.97 -12.90 16.98
C MET A 214 -6.32 -12.27 17.33
N LEU A 215 -7.41 -12.82 16.80
CA LEU A 215 -8.76 -12.33 17.09
C LEU A 215 -9.18 -12.68 18.51
N ALA A 216 -8.87 -13.91 18.96
CA ALA A 216 -9.22 -14.39 20.30
C ALA A 216 -8.52 -13.59 21.40
N ARG A 217 -7.24 -13.24 21.18
CA ARG A 217 -6.46 -12.40 22.10
C ARG A 217 -6.78 -10.92 21.99
N GLY A 218 -7.59 -10.51 21.00
CA GLY A 218 -7.94 -9.11 20.78
C GLY A 218 -6.75 -8.24 20.32
N VAL A 219 -5.66 -8.83 19.81
CA VAL A 219 -4.53 -8.07 19.25
C VAL A 219 -4.86 -7.50 17.87
N VAL A 220 -5.88 -8.06 17.20
CA VAL A 220 -6.47 -7.57 15.96
C VAL A 220 -7.98 -7.44 16.15
N ASP A 221 -8.54 -6.26 15.89
CA ASP A 221 -9.98 -6.03 15.94
C ASP A 221 -10.53 -5.61 14.57
N LEU A 222 -11.24 -6.51 13.90
CA LEU A 222 -11.82 -6.26 12.57
C LEU A 222 -13.25 -5.73 12.61
N ARG A 223 -13.89 -5.63 13.80
CA ARG A 223 -15.28 -5.17 13.93
C ARG A 223 -15.49 -3.77 13.33
N PRO A 224 -14.59 -2.78 13.50
CA PRO A 224 -14.76 -1.45 12.91
C PRO A 224 -14.85 -1.46 11.38
N LEU A 225 -14.33 -2.49 10.72
CA LEU A 225 -14.38 -2.58 9.26
C LEU A 225 -15.78 -2.92 8.73
N ILE A 226 -16.67 -3.43 9.58
CA ILE A 226 -18.06 -3.74 9.22
C ILE A 226 -18.87 -2.45 9.25
N THR A 227 -19.19 -1.95 8.08
CA THR A 227 -19.92 -0.69 7.90
C THR A 227 -21.41 -0.92 7.64
N ALA A 228 -21.80 -2.13 7.18
CA ALA A 228 -23.20 -2.51 7.04
C ALA A 228 -23.45 -4.00 7.34
N ILE A 229 -24.57 -4.27 8.01
CA ILE A 229 -25.11 -5.63 8.22
C ILE A 229 -26.52 -5.64 7.64
N ILE A 230 -26.75 -6.49 6.64
CA ILE A 230 -28.00 -6.53 5.88
C ILE A 230 -28.56 -7.96 5.96
N PRO A 231 -29.85 -8.16 6.24
CA PRO A 231 -30.44 -9.51 6.30
C PRO A 231 -30.46 -10.16 4.90
N LEU A 232 -30.46 -11.50 4.86
CA LEU A 232 -30.46 -12.27 3.62
C LEU A 232 -31.67 -11.93 2.72
N SER A 233 -32.83 -11.63 3.31
CA SER A 233 -34.02 -11.17 2.60
C SER A 233 -33.79 -9.89 1.78
N ARG A 234 -32.77 -9.09 2.13
CA ARG A 234 -32.34 -7.87 1.42
C ARG A 234 -30.95 -8.00 0.80
N ALA A 235 -30.57 -9.20 0.37
CA ALA A 235 -29.25 -9.43 -0.24
C ALA A 235 -28.96 -8.49 -1.42
N LYS A 236 -29.98 -8.06 -2.18
CA LYS A 236 -29.81 -7.10 -3.28
C LYS A 236 -29.25 -5.75 -2.78
N ASP A 237 -29.82 -5.19 -1.72
CA ASP A 237 -29.34 -3.96 -1.07
C ASP A 237 -27.87 -4.11 -0.66
N ALA A 238 -27.44 -5.30 -0.23
CA ALA A 238 -26.06 -5.56 0.15
C ALA A 238 -25.09 -5.50 -1.04
N PHE A 239 -25.49 -6.02 -2.20
CA PHE A 239 -24.69 -5.90 -3.43
C PHE A 239 -24.64 -4.45 -3.94
N GLU A 240 -25.76 -3.74 -3.88
CA GLU A 240 -25.83 -2.31 -4.24
C GLU A 240 -24.95 -1.45 -3.31
N ALA A 241 -24.95 -1.75 -2.01
CA ALA A 241 -24.10 -1.08 -1.02
C ALA A 241 -22.60 -1.28 -1.32
N VAL A 242 -22.18 -2.50 -1.66
CA VAL A 242 -20.80 -2.77 -2.10
C VAL A 242 -20.47 -2.02 -3.39
N ALA A 243 -21.37 -2.04 -4.38
CA ALA A 243 -21.17 -1.37 -5.67
C ALA A 243 -21.06 0.16 -5.54
N SER A 244 -21.68 0.75 -4.52
CA SER A 244 -21.58 2.19 -4.25
C SER A 244 -20.16 2.67 -3.90
N GLY A 245 -19.27 1.75 -3.49
CA GLY A 245 -17.89 2.06 -3.08
C GLY A 245 -17.75 2.78 -1.74
N LYS A 246 -18.87 3.12 -1.06
CA LYS A 246 -18.90 3.83 0.23
C LYS A 246 -18.67 2.90 1.43
N GLU A 247 -19.08 1.64 1.31
CA GLU A 247 -18.94 0.64 2.36
C GLU A 247 -17.53 0.02 2.36
N LEU A 248 -17.02 -0.35 3.53
CA LEU A 248 -15.80 -1.16 3.65
C LEU A 248 -16.15 -2.64 3.62
N LYS A 249 -16.91 -3.10 4.60
CA LYS A 249 -17.33 -4.49 4.70
C LYS A 249 -18.82 -4.59 4.97
N VAL A 250 -19.53 -5.09 3.97
CA VAL A 250 -20.93 -5.51 4.09
C VAL A 250 -20.98 -6.98 4.51
N ILE A 251 -21.85 -7.28 5.49
CA ILE A 251 -22.17 -8.63 5.94
C ILE A 251 -23.63 -8.92 5.62
N ILE A 252 -23.88 -10.04 4.93
CA ILE A 252 -25.22 -10.58 4.79
C ILE A 252 -25.48 -11.55 5.94
N LYS A 253 -26.52 -11.31 6.71
CA LYS A 253 -26.89 -12.13 7.87
C LYS A 253 -28.06 -13.04 7.51
N ASN A 254 -27.88 -14.36 7.67
CA ASN A 254 -28.90 -15.36 7.35
C ASN A 254 -30.14 -15.29 8.27
N GLN A 255 -29.96 -14.88 9.53
CA GLN A 255 -31.07 -14.75 10.48
C GLN A 255 -31.58 -13.31 10.53
N GLU A 256 -32.89 -13.16 10.35
CA GLU A 256 -33.61 -11.93 10.67
C GLU A 256 -33.58 -11.72 12.19
N VAL A 257 -33.40 -10.46 12.62
CA VAL A 257 -33.46 -10.08 14.04
C VAL A 257 -34.84 -9.53 14.33
#